data_AF-A0A847VW73-F1
#
_entry.id   AF-A0A847VW73-F1
#
_cell.length_a   1.000
_cell.length_b   1.000
_cell.length_c   1.000
_cell.angle_alpha   90.00
_cell.angle_beta   90.00
_cell.angle_gamma   90.00
#
_symmetry.space_group_name_H-M   'P 1'
#
loop_
_entity.id
_entity.type
_entity.pdbx_description
1 polymer ?
#
loop_
_entity_poly.entity_id
_entity_poly.type
_entity_poly.pdbx_seq_one_letter_code
_entity_poly.pdbx_strand_id
1 'polypeptide(L)'
;MNYKKTIYTKFTYKLIAIIAVIAFSFNMMFPQVVTAETRKNIIDEETCPVNQETITSLTEIEDSIDPTTEMKKWVLNRVAEAGLDTKIAETIINCESRWNPDAMGVNANKTVDLGLWQINSIHKDISNADKLDYKKATEWAINKRMKDGNWNAWYCARRLVYKNY
;
A
#
# COMPACT_ATOMS: atom_id res chain seq x y z
N MET A 1 -43.15 27.78 29.38
CA MET A 1 -42.88 28.52 28.12
C MET A 1 -41.64 27.92 27.47
N ASN A 2 -41.76 27.48 26.22
CA ASN A 2 -40.85 26.60 25.49
C ASN A 2 -39.57 27.32 25.03
N TYR A 3 -38.40 26.90 25.52
CA TYR A 3 -37.09 27.46 25.11
C TYR A 3 -36.18 26.42 24.45
N LYS A 4 -36.74 25.53 23.61
CA LYS A 4 -35.97 24.47 22.92
C LYS A 4 -36.20 24.38 21.40
N LYS A 5 -36.69 25.42 20.74
CA LYS A 5 -37.02 25.34 19.29
C LYS A 5 -36.34 26.35 18.36
N THR A 6 -35.30 27.07 18.80
CA THR A 6 -34.76 28.19 18.00
C THR A 6 -33.25 28.16 17.76
N ILE A 7 -32.61 27.00 17.84
CA ILE A 7 -31.15 26.87 17.55
C ILE A 7 -30.88 25.90 16.37
N TYR A 8 -31.83 25.04 16.00
CA TYR A 8 -31.65 24.01 14.97
C TYR A 8 -32.06 24.40 13.54
N THR A 9 -32.19 25.68 13.21
CA THR A 9 -32.68 26.12 11.88
C THR A 9 -31.83 27.18 11.18
N LYS A 10 -30.59 27.44 11.65
CA LYS A 10 -29.68 28.37 10.95
C LYS A 10 -28.31 27.83 10.57
N PHE A 11 -28.03 26.54 10.80
CA PHE A 11 -26.73 25.93 10.46
C PHE A 11 -26.75 24.91 9.32
N THR A 12 -27.88 24.72 8.64
CA THR A 12 -28.02 23.74 7.54
C THR A 12 -27.99 24.34 6.13
N TYR A 13 -27.89 25.67 5.98
CA TYR A 13 -27.93 26.33 4.66
C TYR A 13 -26.61 26.98 4.20
N LYS A 14 -25.51 26.82 4.96
CA LYS A 14 -24.17 27.24 4.50
C LYS A 14 -23.26 26.08 4.07
N LEU A 15 -23.75 24.84 4.09
CA LEU A 15 -22.98 23.67 3.64
C LEU A 15 -23.26 23.21 2.19
N ILE A 16 -24.22 23.82 1.48
CA ILE A 16 -24.63 23.38 0.13
C ILE A 16 -24.15 24.33 -1.00
N ALA A 17 -23.53 25.46 -0.68
CA ALA A 17 -23.12 26.45 -1.68
C ALA A 17 -21.61 26.42 -2.06
N ILE A 18 -20.87 25.36 -1.72
CA ILE A 18 -19.44 25.20 -2.10
C ILE A 18 -19.22 23.84 -2.80
N ILE A 19 -20.21 23.34 -3.56
CA ILE A 19 -20.08 22.13 -4.39
C ILE A 19 -20.29 22.43 -5.89
N ALA A 20 -20.46 23.69 -6.29
CA ALA A 20 -20.80 24.05 -7.68
C ALA A 20 -19.77 24.92 -8.44
N VAL A 21 -18.50 24.98 -8.02
CA VAL A 21 -17.47 25.79 -8.73
C VAL A 21 -16.18 25.02 -9.08
N ILE A 22 -16.03 23.74 -8.71
CA ILE A 22 -14.90 22.90 -9.18
C ILE A 22 -15.44 21.78 -10.10
N ALA A 23 -16.26 22.16 -11.06
CA ALA A 23 -16.65 21.31 -12.19
C ALA A 23 -16.40 22.03 -13.54
N PHE A 24 -15.55 23.07 -13.54
CA PHE A 24 -15.33 23.92 -14.70
C PHE A 24 -13.86 24.35 -14.82
N SER A 25 -12.92 23.40 -14.88
CA SER A 25 -11.54 23.64 -15.39
C SER A 25 -10.64 22.38 -15.34
N PHE A 26 -11.06 21.27 -15.96
CA PHE A 26 -10.10 20.25 -16.41
C PHE A 26 -10.68 19.45 -17.60
N ASN A 27 -11.09 20.17 -18.65
CA ASN A 27 -11.15 19.62 -20.00
C ASN A 27 -9.86 20.06 -20.72
N MET A 28 -8.73 19.49 -20.31
CA MET A 28 -7.49 19.54 -21.09
C MET A 28 -7.44 18.28 -21.94
N MET A 29 -7.99 18.41 -23.15
CA MET A 29 -7.36 18.03 -24.41
C MET A 29 -6.13 17.11 -24.28
N PHE A 30 -6.37 15.80 -24.22
CA PHE A 30 -5.31 14.82 -24.48
C PHE A 30 -5.29 14.52 -25.99
N PRO A 31 -4.24 14.87 -26.74
CA PRO A 31 -4.06 14.40 -28.09
C PRO A 31 -3.87 12.88 -28.07
N GLN A 32 -4.59 12.19 -28.95
CA GLN A 32 -4.47 10.76 -29.16
C GLN A 32 -3.04 10.45 -29.63
N VAL A 33 -2.26 9.82 -28.75
CA VAL A 33 -0.96 9.28 -29.11
C VAL A 33 -1.20 8.05 -29.99
N VAL A 34 -1.02 8.29 -31.29
CA VAL A 34 -0.36 7.45 -32.28
C VAL A 34 -0.61 5.95 -32.14
N THR A 35 -1.50 5.48 -33.01
CA THR A 35 -1.59 4.10 -33.49
C THR A 35 -0.20 3.53 -33.78
N ALA A 36 0.26 2.59 -32.97
CA ALA A 36 1.41 1.76 -33.28
C ALA A 36 0.99 0.67 -34.27
N GLU A 37 0.76 1.08 -35.52
CA GLU A 37 0.74 0.17 -36.65
C GLU A 37 2.13 0.20 -37.29
N THR A 38 2.61 -0.97 -37.70
CA THR A 38 3.84 -1.22 -38.48
C THR A 38 5.11 -1.54 -37.68
N ARG A 39 5.31 -2.83 -37.38
CA ARG A 39 6.58 -3.49 -37.71
C ARG A 39 6.32 -4.63 -38.68
N LYS A 40 6.34 -4.31 -39.98
CA LYS A 40 6.71 -5.27 -41.02
C LYS A 40 8.22 -5.24 -41.19
N ASN A 41 8.78 -6.43 -41.33
CA ASN A 41 10.04 -6.78 -41.99
C ASN A 41 11.32 -6.15 -41.46
N ILE A 42 12.17 -7.00 -40.86
CA ILE A 42 13.48 -7.42 -41.38
C ILE A 42 13.87 -8.64 -40.53
N ILE A 43 13.93 -9.81 -41.16
CA ILE A 43 15.10 -10.70 -41.19
C ILE A 43 14.79 -11.64 -42.34
N ASP A 44 15.63 -11.55 -43.35
CA ASP A 44 15.56 -12.31 -44.58
C ASP A 44 15.66 -13.82 -44.30
N GLU A 45 14.96 -14.53 -45.16
CA GLU A 45 14.87 -15.95 -45.32
C GLU A 45 16.26 -16.55 -45.58
N GLU A 46 16.80 -17.34 -44.65
CA GLU A 46 17.60 -18.52 -44.99
C GLU A 46 17.10 -19.73 -44.20
N THR A 47 16.62 -20.67 -44.98
CA THR A 47 16.01 -21.95 -44.62
C THR A 47 17.00 -22.94 -44.03
N CYS A 48 16.63 -23.60 -42.92
CA CYS A 48 17.01 -24.98 -42.58
C CYS A 48 15.85 -25.63 -41.80
N PRO A 49 15.30 -26.80 -42.19
CA PRO A 49 14.15 -27.40 -41.53
C PRO A 49 14.58 -28.17 -40.26
N VAL A 50 13.61 -28.49 -39.39
CA VAL A 50 13.72 -29.28 -38.14
C VAL A 50 14.21 -28.40 -36.96
N ASN A 51 13.46 -28.11 -35.90
CA ASN A 51 12.54 -28.93 -35.11
C ASN A 51 11.47 -28.00 -34.51
N GLN A 52 10.20 -28.42 -34.54
CA GLN A 52 9.16 -27.76 -33.76
C GLN A 52 9.41 -27.99 -32.25
N GLU A 53 8.80 -27.10 -31.46
CA GLU A 53 8.69 -27.11 -29.98
C GLU A 53 9.75 -26.30 -29.22
N THR A 54 9.44 -25.02 -29.01
CA THR A 54 9.35 -24.37 -27.67
C THR A 54 8.98 -22.89 -27.85
N ILE A 55 7.82 -22.63 -28.47
CA ILE A 55 7.06 -21.41 -28.16
C ILE A 55 6.16 -21.77 -26.99
N THR A 56 6.77 -21.96 -25.82
CA THR A 56 6.04 -22.15 -24.57
C THR A 56 5.55 -20.79 -24.13
N SER A 57 4.31 -20.48 -24.53
CA SER A 57 3.30 -19.79 -23.73
C SER A 57 3.83 -18.68 -22.79
N LEU A 58 4.04 -17.48 -23.33
CA LEU A 58 4.15 -16.25 -22.52
C LEU A 58 2.78 -15.73 -22.03
N THR A 59 1.74 -16.56 -22.11
CA THR A 59 0.34 -16.20 -21.87
C THR A 59 -0.34 -17.02 -20.76
N GLU A 60 0.44 -17.67 -19.89
CA GLU A 60 -0.07 -18.58 -18.85
C GLU A 60 0.67 -18.41 -17.51
N ILE A 61 0.95 -17.15 -17.11
CA ILE A 61 1.44 -16.81 -15.76
C ILE A 61 0.54 -15.76 -15.08
N GLU A 62 -0.69 -15.58 -15.56
CA GLU A 62 -1.63 -14.61 -14.97
C GLU A 62 -2.63 -15.26 -14.00
N ASP A 63 -2.68 -16.59 -13.92
CA ASP A 63 -3.67 -17.29 -13.10
C ASP A 63 -3.03 -17.89 -11.84
N SER A 64 -3.40 -17.36 -10.68
CA SER A 64 -2.95 -17.66 -9.31
C SER A 64 -1.69 -16.96 -8.79
N ILE A 65 -1.59 -15.63 -8.91
CA ILE A 65 -0.67 -14.92 -8.00
C ILE A 65 -1.26 -15.00 -6.59
N ASP A 66 -0.54 -15.71 -5.70
CA ASP A 66 -0.89 -15.81 -4.29
C ASP A 66 -1.10 -14.40 -3.69
N PRO A 67 -2.26 -14.10 -3.07
CA PRO A 67 -2.54 -12.79 -2.49
C PRO A 67 -1.46 -12.31 -1.51
N THR A 68 -0.80 -13.25 -0.81
CA THR A 68 0.30 -12.94 0.10
C THR A 68 1.52 -12.43 -0.67
N THR A 69 1.80 -13.02 -1.84
CA THR A 69 2.90 -12.62 -2.73
C THR A 69 2.68 -11.22 -3.29
N GLU A 70 1.46 -10.90 -3.76
CA GLU A 70 1.16 -9.54 -4.23
C GLU A 70 1.21 -8.51 -3.10
N MET A 71 0.69 -8.83 -1.91
CA MET A 71 0.80 -7.96 -0.74
C MET A 71 2.27 -7.70 -0.37
N LYS A 72 3.09 -8.76 -0.29
CA LYS A 72 4.53 -8.65 -0.01
C LYS A 72 5.22 -7.72 -1.00
N LYS A 73 4.99 -7.96 -2.29
CA LYS A 73 5.55 -7.16 -3.38
C LYS A 73 5.13 -5.69 -3.27
N TRP A 74 3.85 -5.43 -3.04
CA TRP A 74 3.34 -4.06 -2.87
C TRP A 74 4.01 -3.35 -1.68
N VAL A 75 4.08 -4.02 -0.53
CA VAL A 75 4.66 -3.45 0.70
C VAL A 75 6.14 -3.13 0.52
N LEU A 76 6.93 -4.07 -0.01
CA LEU A 76 8.37 -3.88 -0.18
C LEU A 76 8.68 -2.83 -1.25
N ASN A 77 7.90 -2.77 -2.32
CA ASN A 77 8.02 -1.69 -3.31
C ASN A 77 7.74 -0.33 -2.67
N ARG A 78 6.68 -0.22 -1.87
CA ARG A 78 6.35 1.03 -1.17
C ARG A 78 7.43 1.47 -0.18
N VAL A 79 8.03 0.52 0.54
CA VAL A 79 9.18 0.79 1.43
C VAL A 79 10.40 1.27 0.61
N ALA A 80 10.67 0.64 -0.53
CA ALA A 80 11.77 1.03 -1.41
C ALA A 80 11.55 2.42 -2.04
N GLU A 81 10.33 2.74 -2.46
CA GLU A 81 9.92 4.06 -2.96
C GLU A 81 10.16 5.16 -1.93
N ALA A 82 10.04 4.84 -0.64
CA ALA A 82 10.36 5.75 0.47
C ALA A 82 11.86 5.85 0.78
N GLY A 83 12.73 5.16 0.04
CA GLY A 83 14.18 5.13 0.25
C GLY A 83 14.63 4.35 1.48
N LEU A 84 13.81 3.43 1.98
CA LEU A 84 14.10 2.62 3.17
C LEU A 84 14.58 1.21 2.80
N ASP A 85 15.36 0.59 3.69
CA ASP A 85 15.86 -0.77 3.50
C ASP A 85 14.73 -1.81 3.60
N THR A 86 14.45 -2.47 2.48
CA THR A 86 13.40 -3.49 2.36
C THR A 86 13.70 -4.75 3.15
N LYS A 87 14.98 -5.13 3.34
CA LYS A 87 15.35 -6.30 4.15
C LYS A 87 15.04 -6.07 5.62
N ILE A 88 15.27 -4.84 6.11
CA ILE A 88 14.90 -4.48 7.49
C ILE A 88 13.38 -4.53 7.64
N ALA A 89 12.63 -3.92 6.73
CA ALA A 89 11.17 -3.93 6.76
C ALA A 89 10.60 -5.35 6.70
N GLU A 90 11.07 -6.19 5.78
CA GLU A 90 10.70 -7.60 5.66
C GLU A 90 10.97 -8.35 6.98
N THR A 91 12.14 -8.14 7.57
CA THR A 91 12.51 -8.82 8.82
C THR A 91 11.63 -8.38 9.98
N ILE A 92 11.28 -7.09 10.06
CA ILE A 92 10.34 -6.56 11.07
C ILE A 92 8.97 -7.21 10.87
N ILE A 93 8.37 -7.08 9.68
CA ILE A 93 7.04 -7.60 9.39
C ILE A 93 6.96 -9.12 9.65
N ASN A 94 7.97 -9.87 9.22
CA ASN A 94 8.02 -11.31 9.45
C ASN A 94 8.05 -11.65 10.95
N CYS A 95 8.77 -10.87 11.76
CA CYS A 95 8.84 -11.06 13.20
C CYS A 95 7.56 -10.63 13.92
N GLU A 96 6.94 -9.53 13.49
CA GLU A 96 5.76 -8.94 14.13
C GLU A 96 4.49 -9.74 13.81
N SER A 97 4.24 -10.08 12.55
CA SER A 97 2.97 -10.65 12.09
C SER A 97 3.09 -11.91 11.24
N ARG A 98 4.31 -12.31 10.84
CA ARG A 98 4.54 -13.36 9.84
C ARG A 98 3.79 -13.10 8.54
N TRP A 99 3.75 -11.83 8.12
CA TRP A 99 3.02 -11.38 6.93
C TRP A 99 1.49 -11.61 7.01
N ASN A 100 0.91 -11.68 8.20
CA ASN A 100 -0.55 -11.71 8.37
C ASN A 100 -1.10 -10.27 8.54
N PRO A 101 -1.85 -9.72 7.58
CA PRO A 101 -2.41 -8.37 7.68
C PRO A 101 -3.51 -8.25 8.74
N ASP A 102 -4.09 -9.37 9.18
CA ASP A 102 -5.13 -9.45 10.20
C ASP A 102 -4.58 -9.85 11.58
N ALA A 103 -3.25 -9.84 11.75
CA ALA A 103 -2.62 -10.23 13.01
C ALA A 103 -3.08 -9.33 14.17
N MET A 104 -3.36 -9.94 15.31
CA MET A 104 -3.75 -9.24 16.53
C MET A 104 -2.98 -9.79 17.73
N GLY A 105 -2.19 -8.91 18.37
CA GLY A 105 -1.53 -9.17 19.63
C GLY A 105 -2.25 -8.47 20.78
N VAL A 106 -2.41 -9.13 21.93
CA VAL A 106 -2.95 -8.51 23.15
C VAL A 106 -1.84 -8.39 24.18
N ASN A 107 -1.58 -7.17 24.63
CA ASN A 107 -0.57 -6.88 25.65
C ASN A 107 -1.14 -7.00 27.06
N ALA A 108 -0.26 -7.23 28.05
CA ALA A 108 -0.65 -7.34 29.46
C ALA A 108 -1.38 -6.09 30.00
N ASN A 109 -1.08 -4.90 29.46
CA ASN A 109 -1.74 -3.64 29.79
C ASN A 109 -3.08 -3.44 29.05
N LYS A 110 -3.64 -4.48 28.41
CA LYS A 110 -4.88 -4.47 27.63
C LYS A 110 -4.87 -3.61 26.36
N THR A 111 -3.71 -3.10 25.95
CA THR A 111 -3.55 -2.55 24.60
C THR A 111 -3.45 -3.67 23.58
N VAL A 112 -3.75 -3.37 22.32
CA VAL A 112 -3.71 -4.36 21.25
C VAL A 112 -2.80 -3.87 20.13
N ASP A 113 -2.00 -4.78 19.59
CA ASP A 113 -1.16 -4.55 18.42
C ASP A 113 -1.88 -5.13 17.19
N LEU A 114 -2.00 -4.34 16.13
CA LEU A 114 -2.88 -4.65 15.01
C LEU A 114 -2.16 -4.67 13.68
N GLY A 115 -2.53 -5.67 12.89
CA GLY A 115 -2.22 -5.88 11.50
C GLY A 115 -0.76 -6.14 11.18
N LEU A 116 -0.42 -5.91 9.91
CA LEU A 116 0.85 -6.33 9.32
C LEU A 116 2.08 -5.82 10.10
N TRP A 117 2.00 -4.58 10.57
CA TRP A 117 3.07 -3.90 11.29
C TRP A 117 2.90 -3.94 12.81
N GLN A 118 1.91 -4.67 13.35
CA GLN A 118 1.60 -4.74 14.79
C GLN A 118 1.55 -3.34 15.44
N ILE A 119 0.78 -2.43 14.84
CA ILE A 119 0.67 -1.05 15.33
C ILE A 119 -0.20 -1.04 16.59
N ASN A 120 0.34 -0.53 17.69
CA ASN A 120 -0.37 -0.52 18.98
C ASN A 120 -1.60 0.40 18.97
N SER A 121 -2.64 0.02 19.71
CA SER A 121 -3.90 0.73 19.86
C SER A 121 -3.79 2.08 20.59
N ILE A 122 -2.66 2.38 21.22
CA ILE A 122 -2.36 3.70 21.80
C ILE A 122 -2.21 4.80 20.74
N HIS A 123 -1.79 4.46 19.52
CA HIS A 123 -1.67 5.43 18.43
C HIS A 123 -3.07 5.83 17.94
N LYS A 124 -3.47 7.08 18.20
CA LYS A 124 -4.81 7.63 17.89
C LYS A 124 -4.85 8.42 16.58
N ASP A 125 -3.70 8.69 15.99
CA ASP A 125 -3.51 9.31 14.67
C ASP A 125 -3.80 8.34 13.51
N ILE A 126 -4.05 7.07 13.80
CA ILE A 126 -4.49 6.04 12.85
C ILE A 126 -5.60 5.19 13.47
N SER A 127 -6.68 4.92 12.72
CA SER A 127 -7.82 4.14 13.21
C SER A 127 -7.46 2.64 13.32
N ASN A 128 -8.19 1.87 14.13
CA ASN A 128 -7.96 0.42 14.21
C ASN A 128 -8.22 -0.30 12.88
N ALA A 129 -9.17 0.18 12.07
CA ALA A 129 -9.42 -0.36 10.73
C ALA A 129 -8.23 -0.12 9.80
N ASP A 130 -7.65 1.09 9.86
CA ASP A 130 -6.48 1.43 9.03
C ASP A 130 -5.19 0.70 9.47
N LYS A 131 -5.12 0.23 10.73
CA LYS A 131 -4.03 -0.65 11.18
C LYS A 131 -4.12 -2.06 10.59
N LEU A 132 -5.33 -2.52 10.28
CA LEU A 132 -5.59 -3.82 9.63
C LEU A 132 -5.54 -3.73 8.10
N ASP A 133 -5.67 -2.53 7.53
CA ASP A 133 -5.38 -2.27 6.11
C ASP A 133 -3.86 -2.23 5.89
N TYR A 134 -3.30 -3.27 5.25
CA TYR A 134 -1.84 -3.37 5.06
C TYR A 134 -1.25 -2.19 4.30
N LYS A 135 -2.01 -1.53 3.42
CA LYS A 135 -1.51 -0.37 2.66
C LYS A 135 -1.38 0.82 3.59
N LYS A 136 -2.45 1.14 4.32
CA LYS A 136 -2.45 2.28 5.26
C LYS A 136 -1.51 2.06 6.44
N ALA A 137 -1.45 0.84 6.97
CA ALA A 137 -0.50 0.47 8.02
C ALA A 137 0.95 0.65 7.54
N THR A 138 1.26 0.30 6.29
CA THR A 138 2.59 0.50 5.68
C THR A 138 2.92 1.98 5.52
N GLU A 139 2.00 2.80 5.01
CA GLU A 139 2.20 4.25 4.94
C GLU A 139 2.49 4.85 6.32
N TRP A 140 1.72 4.44 7.33
CA TRP A 140 1.92 4.92 8.70
C TRP A 140 3.27 4.48 9.26
N ALA A 141 3.67 3.22 9.04
CA ALA A 141 4.95 2.70 9.50
C ALA A 141 6.14 3.43 8.87
N ILE A 142 6.07 3.71 7.56
CA ILE A 142 7.06 4.51 6.83
C ILE A 142 7.13 5.93 7.43
N ASN A 143 6.00 6.60 7.58
CA ASN A 143 5.96 7.96 8.15
C ASN A 143 6.51 8.01 9.58
N LYS A 144 6.19 6.99 10.40
CA LYS A 144 6.71 6.84 11.75
C LYS A 144 8.23 6.63 11.74
N ARG A 145 8.74 5.76 10.87
CA ARG A 145 10.18 5.54 10.68
C ARG A 145 10.91 6.80 10.23
N MET A 146 10.34 7.57 9.32
CA MET A 146 10.94 8.81 8.84
C MET A 146 10.96 9.87 9.95
N LYS A 147 9.88 9.98 10.73
CA LYS A 147 9.78 10.88 11.88
C LYS A 147 10.75 10.53 13.01
N ASP A 148 10.89 9.25 13.34
CA ASP A 148 11.71 8.80 14.47
C ASP A 148 13.19 8.64 14.10
N GLY A 149 13.53 8.59 12.80
CA GLY A 149 14.89 8.40 12.31
C GLY A 149 15.44 6.97 12.48
N ASN A 150 14.69 6.06 13.09
CA ASN A 150 15.03 4.64 13.26
C ASN A 150 13.76 3.77 13.43
N TRP A 151 13.93 2.44 13.47
CA TRP A 151 12.83 1.47 13.61
C TRP A 151 12.55 1.06 15.08
N ASN A 152 13.07 1.78 16.09
CA ASN A 152 13.02 1.32 17.49
C ASN A 152 11.61 1.26 18.11
N ALA A 153 10.61 1.87 17.47
CA ALA A 153 9.21 1.70 17.85
C ALA A 153 8.77 0.22 17.78
N TRP A 154 9.39 -0.57 16.91
CA TRP A 154 9.17 -2.02 16.81
C TRP A 154 10.18 -2.79 17.65
N TYR A 155 9.68 -3.66 18.54
CA TYR A 155 10.56 -4.50 19.36
C TYR A 155 11.38 -5.46 18.49
N CYS A 156 10.78 -5.99 17.42
CA CYS A 156 11.49 -6.85 16.47
C CYS A 156 12.69 -6.15 15.81
N ALA A 157 12.59 -4.86 15.52
CA ALA A 157 13.71 -4.09 14.97
C ALA A 157 14.86 -3.94 15.97
N ARG A 158 14.55 -3.69 17.24
CA ARG A 158 15.56 -3.57 18.31
C ARG A 158 16.40 -4.84 18.44
N ARG A 159 15.81 -6.01 18.20
CA ARG A 159 16.52 -7.31 18.22
C ARG A 159 17.49 -7.50 17.05
N LEU A 160 17.32 -6.80 15.94
CA LEU A 160 18.22 -6.89 14.78
C LEU A 160 19.57 -6.23 15.06
N VAL A 161 19.56 -5.13 15.83
CA VAL A 161 20.78 -4.43 16.23
C VAL A 161 21.72 -5.35 17.03
N TYR A 162 21.17 -6.26 17.84
CA TYR A 162 21.95 -7.18 18.67
C TYR A 162 22.46 -8.43 17.94
N LYS A 163 21.99 -8.74 16.72
CA LYS A 163 22.46 -9.90 15.94
C LYS A 163 23.65 -9.59 15.04
N ASN A 164 24.04 -8.32 14.92
CA ASN A 164 25.15 -7.86 14.10
C ASN A 164 26.45 -7.64 14.92
N TYR A 165 26.52 -8.16 16.15
CA TYR A 165 27.70 -8.15 17.04
C TYR A 165 28.09 -9.57 17.44
#